data_AF-A0A0F9C663-F1
#
_entry.id   AF-A0A0F9C663-F1
#
_cell.length_a   1.000
_cell.length_b   1.000
_cell.length_c   1.000
_cell.angle_alpha   90.00
_cell.angle_beta   90.00
_cell.angle_gamma   90.00
#
_symmetry.space_group_name_H-M   'P 1'
#
loop_
_entity.id
_entity.type
_entity.pdbx_description
1 polymer ?
#
loop_
_entity_poly.entity_id
_entity_poly.type
_entity_poly.pdbx_seq_one_letter_code
_entity_poly.pdbx_strand_id
1 'polypeptide(L)'
;VEQESDVLLATNDLSLIARLKKVMGDKRKEYLGPLKTYIDTVNASFKVIADPLALADSTMRGKVLAYRNEQERKKREAEEIERQKQELAEREAKLKDEPTPVQRPVPVVHLQPRAVAEEGETNVSKIWVWELEDFAKVPDFYKKLDNGKVSDAVKSGQGNCQIDGIRIYQRSTLRVEAAR
;
A
#
# COMPACT_ATOMS: atom_id res chain seq x y z
N VAL A 1 58.81 0.97 3.50
CA VAL A 1 58.65 2.07 4.47
C VAL A 1 58.02 3.19 3.70
N GLU A 2 56.71 3.41 3.90
CA GLU A 2 56.02 4.59 3.41
C GLU A 2 56.77 5.79 4.00
N GLN A 3 57.49 6.53 3.15
CA GLN A 3 58.22 7.69 3.62
C GLN A 3 57.20 8.76 4.00
N GLU A 4 57.49 9.53 5.05
CA GLU A 4 56.62 10.60 5.55
C GLU A 4 56.28 11.62 4.43
N SER A 5 57.17 11.77 3.45
CA SER A 5 56.95 12.54 2.21
C SER A 5 55.80 12.02 1.35
N ASP A 6 55.67 10.70 1.20
CA ASP A 6 54.64 10.06 0.37
C ASP A 6 53.27 10.20 1.04
N VAL A 7 53.23 10.10 2.37
CA VAL A 7 52.03 10.30 3.18
C VAL A 7 51.56 11.76 3.10
N LEU A 8 52.49 12.72 3.15
CA LEU A 8 52.19 14.15 2.98
C LEU A 8 51.63 14.47 1.60
N LEU A 9 52.24 13.92 0.53
CA LEU A 9 51.79 14.11 -0.84
C LEU A 9 50.39 13.50 -1.05
N ALA A 10 50.18 12.27 -0.60
CA ALA A 10 48.88 11.61 -0.66
C ALA A 10 47.80 12.36 0.15
N THR A 11 48.15 12.90 1.32
CA THR A 11 47.22 13.70 2.13
C THR A 11 46.82 14.99 1.44
N ASN A 12 47.78 15.68 0.80
CA ASN A 12 47.51 16.88 0.01
C ASN A 12 46.59 16.58 -1.19
N ASP A 13 46.88 15.51 -1.95
CA ASP A 13 46.03 15.09 -3.06
C ASP A 13 44.61 14.71 -2.60
N LEU A 14 44.49 14.00 -1.48
CA LEU A 14 43.20 13.66 -0.89
C LEU A 14 42.42 14.91 -0.46
N SER A 15 43.10 15.92 0.06
CA SER A 15 42.47 17.20 0.41
C SER A 15 41.96 17.95 -0.83
N LEU A 16 42.71 17.95 -1.95
CA LEU A 16 42.31 18.54 -3.23
C LEU A 16 41.11 17.79 -3.82
N ILE A 17 41.15 16.46 -3.80
CA ILE A 17 40.04 15.61 -4.24
C ILE A 17 38.78 15.91 -3.41
N ALA A 18 38.90 16.05 -2.10
CA ALA A 18 37.78 16.38 -1.24
C ALA A 18 37.19 17.76 -1.56
N ARG A 19 38.03 18.78 -1.82
CA ARG A 19 37.59 20.11 -2.26
C ARG A 19 36.88 20.07 -3.62
N LEU A 20 37.44 19.37 -4.60
CA LEU A 20 36.84 19.19 -5.92
C LEU A 20 35.48 18.48 -5.83
N LYS A 21 35.38 17.41 -5.02
CA LYS A 21 34.10 16.72 -4.76
C LYS A 21 33.05 17.67 -4.18
N LYS A 22 33.44 18.56 -3.27
CA LYS A 22 32.54 19.56 -2.69
C LYS A 22 32.06 20.55 -3.75
N VAL A 23 32.97 21.14 -4.54
CA VAL A 23 32.62 22.08 -5.62
C VAL A 23 31.70 21.43 -6.65
N MET A 24 31.97 20.18 -7.04
CA MET A 24 31.09 19.42 -7.93
C MET A 24 29.69 19.21 -7.32
N GLY A 25 29.63 18.90 -6.02
CA GLY A 25 28.37 18.77 -5.29
C GLY A 25 27.58 20.09 -5.25
N ASP A 26 28.25 21.20 -5.03
CA ASP A 26 27.63 22.52 -4.98
C ASP A 26 27.16 22.97 -6.38
N LYS A 27 27.96 22.77 -7.42
CA LYS A 27 27.55 23.00 -8.82
C LYS A 27 26.36 22.13 -9.21
N ARG A 28 26.34 20.85 -8.81
CA ARG A 28 25.18 19.99 -9.02
C ARG A 28 23.92 20.55 -8.36
N LYS A 29 24.01 21.07 -7.13
CA LYS A 29 22.87 21.71 -6.45
C LYS A 29 22.45 23.02 -7.14
N GLU A 30 23.40 23.81 -7.60
CA GLU A 30 23.16 25.05 -8.35
C GLU A 30 22.37 24.77 -9.64
N TYR A 31 22.75 23.74 -10.40
CA TYR A 31 22.05 23.36 -11.63
C TYR A 31 20.70 22.66 -11.37
N LEU A 32 20.66 21.72 -10.42
CA LEU A 32 19.45 20.91 -10.18
C LEU A 32 18.44 21.58 -9.25
N GLY A 33 18.85 22.58 -8.47
CA GLY A 33 17.99 23.31 -7.55
C GLY A 33 16.78 23.95 -8.24
N PRO A 34 16.99 24.80 -9.26
CA PRO A 34 15.89 25.41 -10.01
C PRO A 34 14.97 24.39 -10.68
N LEU A 35 15.54 23.31 -11.23
CA LEU A 35 14.75 22.23 -11.83
C LEU A 35 13.88 21.51 -10.81
N LYS A 36 14.42 21.24 -9.61
CA LYS A 36 13.65 20.65 -8.51
C LYS A 36 12.52 21.58 -8.09
N THR A 37 12.79 22.87 -7.89
CA THR A 37 11.76 23.86 -7.53
C THR A 37 10.67 23.96 -8.60
N TYR A 38 11.04 23.87 -9.87
CA TYR A 38 10.07 23.85 -10.96
C TYR A 38 9.19 22.59 -10.92
N ILE A 39 9.78 21.41 -10.74
CA ILE A 39 9.05 20.14 -10.56
C ILE A 39 8.09 20.23 -9.37
N ASP A 40 8.56 20.77 -8.24
CA ASP A 40 7.75 20.93 -7.03
C ASP A 40 6.56 21.88 -7.29
N THR A 41 6.78 22.97 -8.02
CA THR A 41 5.73 23.91 -8.43
C THR A 41 4.70 23.25 -9.34
N VAL A 42 5.16 22.52 -10.37
CA VAL A 42 4.28 21.79 -11.29
C VAL A 42 3.43 20.78 -10.52
N ASN A 43 4.05 19.97 -9.67
CA ASN A 43 3.33 19.02 -8.83
C ASN A 43 2.31 19.70 -7.91
N ALA A 44 2.64 20.86 -7.34
CA ALA A 44 1.71 21.63 -6.53
C ALA A 44 0.51 22.14 -7.35
N SER A 45 0.73 22.66 -8.56
CA SER A 45 -0.35 23.09 -9.45
C SER A 45 -1.28 21.93 -9.83
N PHE A 46 -0.73 20.77 -10.13
CA PHE A 46 -1.54 19.58 -10.44
C PHE A 46 -2.34 19.10 -9.22
N LYS A 47 -1.78 19.15 -8.01
CA LYS A 47 -2.51 18.77 -6.78
C LYS A 47 -3.79 19.56 -6.55
N VAL A 48 -3.80 20.85 -6.88
CA VAL A 48 -5.02 21.70 -6.76
C VAL A 48 -6.21 21.11 -7.52
N ILE A 49 -5.96 20.42 -8.64
CA ILE A 49 -7.01 19.80 -9.46
C ILE A 49 -7.15 18.30 -9.15
N ALA A 50 -6.03 17.61 -8.95
CA ALA A 50 -6.01 16.16 -8.73
C ALA A 50 -6.64 15.77 -7.38
N ASP A 51 -6.37 16.51 -6.31
CA ASP A 51 -6.87 16.20 -4.97
C ASP A 51 -8.40 16.26 -4.87
N PRO A 52 -9.11 17.31 -5.34
CA PRO A 52 -10.57 17.33 -5.30
C PRO A 52 -11.19 16.27 -6.23
N LEU A 53 -10.57 15.96 -7.36
CA LEU A 53 -11.02 14.86 -8.23
C LEU A 53 -10.85 13.49 -7.56
N ALA A 54 -9.72 13.25 -6.89
CA ALA A 54 -9.50 12.03 -6.13
C ALA A 54 -10.50 11.89 -4.97
N LEU A 55 -10.81 12.99 -4.27
CA LEU A 55 -11.83 13.01 -3.24
C LEU A 55 -13.23 12.73 -3.80
N ALA A 56 -13.58 13.32 -4.94
CA ALA A 56 -14.85 13.09 -5.62
C ALA A 56 -14.98 11.62 -6.06
N ASP A 57 -13.95 11.08 -6.72
CA ASP A 57 -13.90 9.67 -7.15
C ASP A 57 -14.07 8.71 -5.97
N SER A 58 -13.28 8.89 -4.90
CA SER A 58 -13.39 8.08 -3.67
C SER A 58 -14.79 8.15 -3.05
N THR A 59 -15.36 9.36 -2.95
CA THR A 59 -16.69 9.58 -2.39
C THR A 59 -17.77 8.92 -3.24
N MET A 60 -17.71 9.06 -4.57
CA MET A 60 -18.70 8.47 -5.48
C MET A 60 -18.60 6.95 -5.50
N ARG A 61 -17.38 6.38 -5.53
CA ARG A 61 -17.17 4.93 -5.40
C ARG A 61 -17.75 4.40 -4.10
N GLY A 62 -17.52 5.09 -2.99
CA GLY A 62 -18.09 4.75 -1.68
C GLY A 62 -19.62 4.71 -1.70
N LYS A 63 -20.27 5.70 -2.31
CA LYS A 63 -21.74 5.74 -2.46
C LYS A 63 -22.29 4.60 -3.33
N VAL A 64 -21.63 4.31 -4.46
CA VAL A 64 -22.03 3.22 -5.36
C VAL A 64 -21.91 1.87 -4.65
N LEU A 65 -20.82 1.65 -3.91
CA LEU A 65 -20.62 0.43 -3.14
C LEU A 65 -21.67 0.29 -2.01
N ALA A 66 -21.91 1.36 -1.26
CA ALA A 66 -22.92 1.37 -0.19
C ALA A 66 -24.33 1.08 -0.74
N TYR A 67 -24.71 1.68 -1.86
CA TYR A 67 -25.99 1.40 -2.52
C TYR A 67 -26.08 -0.06 -2.94
N ARG A 68 -25.04 -0.62 -3.58
CA ARG A 68 -25.04 -2.03 -4.00
C ARG A 68 -25.16 -2.98 -2.81
N ASN A 69 -24.45 -2.72 -1.72
CA ASN A 69 -24.54 -3.51 -0.50
C ASN A 69 -25.96 -3.46 0.11
N GLU A 70 -26.60 -2.29 0.10
CA GLU A 70 -27.97 -2.13 0.58
C GLU A 70 -29.00 -2.84 -0.33
N GLN A 71 -28.80 -2.81 -1.65
CA GLN A 71 -29.64 -3.58 -2.57
C GLN A 71 -29.49 -5.09 -2.36
N GLU A 72 -28.26 -5.57 -2.16
CA GLU A 72 -28.04 -6.98 -1.82
C GLU A 72 -28.68 -7.36 -0.48
N ARG A 73 -28.60 -6.49 0.53
CA ARG A 73 -29.25 -6.71 1.84
C ARG A 73 -30.76 -6.87 1.68
N LYS A 74 -31.42 -5.93 0.99
CA LYS A 74 -32.86 -6.00 0.70
C LYS A 74 -33.25 -7.25 -0.07
N LYS A 75 -32.41 -7.67 -1.04
CA LYS A 75 -32.66 -8.89 -1.81
C LYS A 75 -32.63 -10.14 -0.92
N ARG A 76 -31.63 -10.27 -0.04
CA ARG A 76 -31.53 -11.39 0.91
C ARG A 76 -32.69 -11.41 1.90
N GLU A 77 -33.11 -10.25 2.40
CA GLU A 77 -34.26 -10.14 3.31
C GLU A 77 -35.56 -10.56 2.62
N ALA A 78 -35.78 -10.14 1.38
CA ALA A 78 -36.95 -10.54 0.60
C ALA A 78 -36.98 -12.06 0.34
N GLU A 79 -35.84 -12.64 -0.04
CA GLU A 79 -35.69 -14.09 -0.26
C GLU A 79 -35.95 -14.88 1.03
N GLU A 80 -35.47 -14.40 2.19
CA GLU A 80 -35.69 -15.07 3.48
C GLU A 80 -37.16 -14.98 3.93
N ILE A 81 -37.81 -13.82 3.75
CA ILE A 81 -39.25 -13.67 4.05
C ILE A 81 -40.08 -14.59 3.15
N GLU A 82 -39.73 -14.69 1.87
CA GLU A 82 -40.42 -15.58 0.94
C GLU A 82 -40.24 -17.05 1.33
N ARG A 83 -39.02 -17.46 1.70
CA ARG A 83 -38.74 -18.80 2.20
C ARG A 83 -39.55 -19.13 3.46
N GLN A 84 -39.60 -18.21 4.42
CA GLN A 84 -40.38 -18.40 5.65
C GLN A 84 -41.89 -18.50 5.37
N LYS A 85 -42.41 -17.69 4.44
CA LYS A 85 -43.82 -17.78 4.01
C LYS A 85 -44.13 -19.11 3.34
N GLN A 86 -43.23 -19.60 2.48
CA GLN A 86 -43.38 -20.91 1.84
C GLN A 86 -43.37 -22.03 2.88
N GLU A 87 -42.44 -21.99 3.83
CA GLU A 87 -42.36 -23.02 4.89
C GLU A 87 -43.61 -23.02 5.80
N LEU A 88 -44.12 -21.85 6.18
CA LEU A 88 -45.37 -21.75 6.95
C LEU A 88 -46.57 -22.27 6.16
N ALA A 89 -46.68 -21.90 4.87
CA ALA A 89 -47.75 -22.40 4.00
C ALA A 89 -47.69 -23.93 3.82
N GLU A 90 -46.48 -24.50 3.67
CA GLU A 90 -46.29 -25.95 3.61
C GLU A 90 -46.67 -26.64 4.92
N ARG A 91 -46.33 -26.06 6.07
CA ARG A 91 -46.70 -26.59 7.39
C ARG A 91 -48.21 -26.53 7.61
N GLU A 92 -48.88 -25.44 7.23
CA GLU A 92 -50.34 -25.32 7.31
C GLU A 92 -51.06 -26.30 6.40
N ALA A 93 -50.57 -26.49 5.16
CA ALA A 93 -51.12 -27.48 4.23
C ALA A 93 -50.98 -28.92 4.76
N LYS A 94 -49.83 -29.26 5.36
CA LYS A 94 -49.62 -30.56 6.02
C LYS A 94 -50.52 -30.77 7.24
N LEU A 95 -50.88 -29.71 7.95
CA LEU A 95 -51.76 -29.80 9.13
C LEU A 95 -53.25 -29.92 8.75
N LYS A 96 -53.66 -29.37 7.59
CA LYS A 96 -55.05 -29.34 7.12
C LYS A 96 -55.43 -30.48 6.16
N ASP A 97 -54.49 -31.31 5.75
CA ASP A 97 -54.72 -32.49 4.89
C ASP A 97 -55.44 -32.17 3.55
N GLU A 98 -55.29 -30.92 3.07
CA GLU A 98 -55.81 -30.47 1.77
C GLU A 98 -54.70 -30.44 0.71
N PRO A 99 -54.99 -30.83 -0.55
CA PRO A 99 -54.01 -30.85 -1.63
C PRO A 99 -53.53 -29.42 -1.92
N THR A 100 -52.20 -29.26 -1.92
CA THR A 100 -51.50 -27.98 -2.05
C THR A 100 -51.97 -27.22 -3.30
N PRO A 101 -52.54 -26.02 -3.19
CA PRO A 101 -52.81 -25.21 -4.37
C PRO A 101 -51.47 -24.77 -4.97
N VAL A 102 -51.27 -25.13 -6.24
CA VAL A 102 -50.12 -24.75 -7.07
C VAL A 102 -49.97 -23.22 -7.01
N GLN A 103 -48.91 -22.76 -6.35
CA GLN A 103 -48.64 -21.33 -6.21
C GLN A 103 -48.40 -20.73 -7.60
N ARG A 104 -49.15 -19.68 -7.94
CA ARG A 104 -48.89 -18.85 -9.13
C ARG A 104 -47.51 -18.21 -8.98
N PRO A 105 -46.72 -18.06 -10.06
CA PRO A 105 -45.47 -17.33 -10.00
C PRO A 105 -45.74 -15.92 -9.49
N VAL A 106 -45.23 -15.62 -8.31
CA VAL A 106 -45.30 -14.29 -7.70
C VAL A 106 -44.49 -13.34 -8.58
N PRO A 107 -44.93 -12.10 -8.83
CA PRO A 107 -44.19 -11.18 -9.68
C PRO A 107 -42.79 -11.00 -9.11
N VAL A 108 -41.78 -11.44 -9.89
CA VAL A 108 -40.38 -11.07 -9.67
C VAL A 108 -40.37 -9.56 -9.50
N VAL A 109 -39.95 -9.09 -8.32
CA VAL A 109 -39.72 -7.67 -8.07
C VAL A 109 -38.93 -7.16 -9.27
N HIS A 110 -39.52 -6.29 -10.07
CA HIS A 110 -38.82 -5.66 -11.18
C HIS A 110 -37.69 -4.89 -10.55
N LEU A 111 -36.50 -5.48 -10.54
CA LEU A 111 -35.27 -4.76 -10.24
C LEU A 111 -35.29 -3.58 -11.18
N GLN A 112 -35.21 -2.37 -10.62
CA GLN A 112 -35.00 -1.20 -11.44
C GLN A 112 -33.86 -1.51 -12.42
N PRO A 113 -34.00 -1.15 -13.70
CA PRO A 113 -32.99 -1.46 -14.70
C PRO A 113 -31.65 -1.01 -14.13
N ARG A 114 -30.68 -1.94 -14.15
CA ARG A 114 -29.29 -1.68 -13.74
C ARG A 114 -28.94 -0.33 -14.33
N ALA A 115 -28.64 0.67 -13.49
CA ALA A 115 -28.25 1.98 -13.99
C ALA A 115 -26.95 1.76 -14.77
N VAL A 116 -27.08 1.60 -16.08
CA VAL A 116 -25.96 1.51 -17.01
C VAL A 116 -25.52 2.96 -17.17
N ALA A 117 -24.38 3.29 -16.58
CA ALA A 117 -23.78 4.59 -16.86
C ALA A 117 -23.45 4.62 -18.36
N GLU A 118 -23.86 5.69 -19.02
CA GLU A 118 -23.72 5.90 -20.47
C GLU A 118 -22.24 5.84 -20.94
N GLU A 119 -21.30 6.02 -20.01
CA GLU A 119 -19.87 6.20 -20.28
C GLU A 119 -18.96 5.20 -19.54
N GLY A 120 -19.49 4.14 -18.90
CA GLY A 120 -18.60 3.17 -18.25
C GLY A 120 -19.24 1.94 -17.60
N GLU A 121 -18.53 0.81 -17.72
CA GLU A 121 -18.87 -0.44 -17.02
C GLU A 121 -18.19 -0.51 -15.64
N THR A 122 -18.99 -0.64 -14.57
CA THR A 122 -18.45 -0.80 -13.21
C THR A 122 -18.35 -2.28 -12.81
N ASN A 123 -17.17 -2.86 -13.01
CA ASN A 123 -16.80 -4.20 -12.54
C ASN A 123 -16.27 -4.14 -11.10
N VAL A 124 -16.80 -5.01 -10.21
CA VAL A 124 -16.35 -5.11 -8.82
C VAL A 124 -15.44 -6.31 -8.69
N SER A 125 -14.16 -6.07 -8.42
CA SER A 125 -13.18 -7.13 -8.16
C SER A 125 -13.03 -7.34 -6.66
N LYS A 126 -13.07 -8.60 -6.22
CA LYS A 126 -12.73 -8.97 -4.85
C LYS A 126 -11.21 -9.13 -4.76
N ILE A 127 -10.57 -8.30 -3.94
CA ILE A 127 -9.13 -8.38 -3.66
C ILE A 127 -8.97 -9.04 -2.30
N TRP A 128 -8.13 -10.08 -2.22
CA TRP A 128 -7.75 -10.68 -0.95
C TRP A 128 -6.68 -9.82 -0.29
N VAL A 129 -7.00 -9.28 0.88
CA VAL A 129 -6.06 -8.54 1.73
C VAL A 129 -5.68 -9.45 2.88
N TRP A 130 -4.40 -9.48 3.25
CA TRP A 130 -3.88 -10.26 4.37
C TRP A 130 -3.24 -9.32 5.38
N GLU A 131 -3.37 -9.66 6.65
CA GLU A 131 -2.72 -8.99 7.76
C GLU A 131 -1.85 -10.02 8.49
N LEU A 132 -0.66 -9.62 8.92
CA LEU A 132 0.26 -10.50 9.62
C LEU A 132 -0.11 -10.52 11.11
N GLU A 133 -0.72 -11.60 11.58
CA GLU A 133 -1.00 -11.78 13.01
C GLU A 133 0.26 -12.09 13.82
N ASP A 134 1.06 -13.06 13.36
CA ASP A 134 2.25 -13.55 14.08
C ASP A 134 3.37 -13.95 13.11
N PHE A 135 4.51 -13.30 13.24
CA PHE A 135 5.70 -13.53 12.41
C PHE A 135 6.34 -14.90 12.65
N ALA A 136 6.20 -15.49 13.85
CA ALA A 136 6.82 -16.78 14.17
C ALA A 136 6.21 -17.95 13.38
N LYS A 137 4.89 -17.89 13.15
CA LYS A 137 4.12 -18.91 12.41
C LYS A 137 4.30 -18.85 10.90
N VAL A 138 4.87 -17.76 10.39
CA VAL A 138 5.19 -17.64 8.96
C VAL A 138 6.33 -18.59 8.62
N PRO A 139 6.22 -19.42 7.58
CA PRO A 139 7.33 -20.25 7.12
C PRO A 139 8.55 -19.40 6.75
N ASP A 140 9.76 -19.89 7.05
CA ASP A 140 11.01 -19.14 6.84
C ASP A 140 11.24 -18.71 5.38
N PHE A 141 10.65 -19.44 4.42
CA PHE A 141 10.66 -19.07 3.00
C PHE A 141 10.04 -17.68 2.71
N TYR A 142 9.04 -17.27 3.49
CA TYR A 142 8.36 -15.98 3.32
C TYR A 142 8.95 -14.88 4.23
N LYS A 143 9.86 -15.23 5.14
CA LYS A 143 10.55 -14.26 6.00
C LYS A 143 11.70 -13.63 5.22
N LYS A 144 11.65 -12.31 5.03
CA LYS A 144 12.79 -11.52 4.56
C LYS A 144 13.34 -10.70 5.71
N LEU A 145 14.66 -10.75 5.89
CA LEU A 145 15.37 -9.93 6.87
C LEU A 145 15.29 -8.45 6.44
N ASP A 146 14.87 -7.59 7.35
CA ASP A 146 14.96 -6.14 7.15
C ASP A 146 16.42 -5.69 7.37
N ASN A 147 17.17 -5.60 6.28
CA ASN A 147 18.56 -5.18 6.28
C ASN A 147 18.78 -3.78 6.89
N GLY A 148 17.78 -2.89 6.78
CA GLY A 148 17.87 -1.53 7.31
C GLY A 148 17.95 -1.53 8.82
N LYS A 149 16.97 -2.16 9.46
CA LYS A 149 16.89 -2.28 10.93
C LYS A 149 18.08 -3.02 11.52
N VAL A 150 18.54 -4.09 10.86
CA VAL A 150 19.75 -4.81 11.28
C VAL A 150 20.98 -3.90 11.19
N SER A 151 21.15 -3.15 10.10
CA SER A 151 22.30 -2.24 9.96
C SER A 151 22.30 -1.13 11.01
N ASP A 152 21.13 -0.63 11.40
CA ASP A 152 20.99 0.42 12.39
C ASP A 152 21.22 -0.11 13.82
N ALA A 153 20.78 -1.32 14.13
CA ALA A 153 21.12 -2.01 15.38
C ALA A 153 22.64 -2.26 15.49
N VAL A 154 23.28 -2.71 14.41
CA VAL A 154 24.75 -2.94 14.36
C VAL A 154 25.54 -1.65 14.54
N LYS A 155 25.11 -0.55 13.90
CA LYS A 155 25.72 0.79 14.07
C LYS A 155 25.51 1.35 15.48
N SER A 156 24.30 1.20 16.03
CA SER A 156 23.95 1.72 17.36
C SER A 156 24.66 0.95 18.48
N GLY A 157 24.84 -0.36 18.30
CA GLY A 157 25.57 -1.21 19.25
C GLY A 157 27.09 -1.18 19.09
N GLN A 158 27.65 -0.29 18.27
CA GLN A 158 29.10 -0.13 18.06
C GLN A 158 29.85 -1.46 17.83
N GLY A 159 29.27 -2.40 17.09
CA GLY A 159 29.88 -3.69 16.81
C GLY A 159 29.83 -4.74 17.93
N ASN A 160 29.30 -4.42 19.11
CA ASN A 160 29.11 -5.35 20.24
C ASN A 160 27.69 -5.96 20.30
N CYS A 161 26.84 -5.65 19.32
CA CYS A 161 25.49 -6.21 19.25
C CYS A 161 25.56 -7.66 18.75
N GLN A 162 25.46 -8.64 19.64
CA GLN A 162 25.34 -10.04 19.23
C GLN A 162 23.91 -10.31 18.77
N ILE A 163 23.72 -10.48 17.46
CA ILE A 163 22.45 -10.91 16.86
C ILE A 163 22.63 -12.37 16.45
N ASP A 164 21.85 -13.27 17.06
CA ASP A 164 21.92 -14.69 16.74
C ASP A 164 21.67 -14.92 15.24
N GLY A 165 22.63 -15.60 14.59
CA GLY A 165 22.61 -15.86 13.15
C GLY A 165 23.28 -14.81 12.26
N ILE A 166 23.81 -13.69 12.78
CA ILE A 166 24.49 -12.65 12.00
C ILE A 166 25.92 -12.41 12.50
N ARG A 167 26.91 -12.56 11.61
CA ARG A 167 28.31 -12.24 11.89
C ARG A 167 28.62 -10.79 11.53
N ILE A 168 29.00 -9.98 12.53
CA ILE A 168 29.41 -8.57 12.36
C ILE A 168 30.94 -8.49 12.24
N TYR A 169 31.44 -7.68 11.32
CA TYR A 169 32.88 -7.41 11.17
C TYR A 169 33.12 -5.93 10.79
N GLN A 170 34.23 -5.35 11.26
CA GLN A 170 34.61 -3.96 11.00
C GLN A 170 35.68 -3.90 9.89
N ARG A 171 35.46 -3.04 8.90
CA ARG A 171 36.45 -2.71 7.86
C ARG A 171 36.95 -1.28 8.09
N SER A 172 38.25 -1.10 8.30
CA SER A 172 38.85 0.23 8.43
C SER A 172 38.81 0.96 7.09
N THR A 173 38.14 2.12 7.06
CA THR A 173 38.10 2.99 5.88
C THR A 173 38.65 4.36 6.25
N LEU A 174 39.64 4.86 5.50
CA LEU A 174 40.19 6.19 5.69
C LEU A 174 39.25 7.22 5.06
N ARG A 175 38.74 8.17 5.85
CA ARG A 175 37.98 9.32 5.38
C ARG A 175 38.82 10.56 5.57
N VAL A 176 39.15 11.24 4.46
CA VAL A 176 39.84 12.54 4.50
C VAL A 176 38.81 13.65 4.31
N GLU A 177 38.71 14.54 5.28
CA GLU A 177 37.89 15.75 5.22
C GLU A 177 38.79 16.95 4.97
N ALA A 178 38.45 17.79 4.00
CA ALA A 178 39.24 18.98 3.69
C ALA A 178 39.14 20.00 4.84
N ALA A 179 40.28 20.49 5.34
CA ALA A 179 40.31 21.60 6.29
C ALA A 179 39.64 22.84 5.68
N ARG A 180 38.80 23.49 6.51
CA ARG A 180 37.95 24.65 6.18
C ARG A 180 38.73 25.81 5.59
#